data_AF-A0AAV2I0R0-F1
#
_entry.id   AF-A0AAV2I0R0-F1
#
_cell.length_a   1.000
_cell.length_b   1.000
_cell.length_c   1.000
_cell.angle_alpha   90.00
_cell.angle_beta   90.00
_cell.angle_gamma   90.00
#
_symmetry.space_group_name_H-M   'P 1'
#
loop_
_entity.id
_entity.type
_entity.pdbx_description
1 polymer ?
#
loop_
_entity_poly.entity_id
_entity_poly.type
_entity_poly.pdbx_seq_one_letter_code
_entity_poly.pdbx_strand_id
1 'polypeptide(L)'
;MFTSRNIRLAVKSRSWNPTQQEWKRAAQCVQIEEKDRIGKFVFKKDAKSAMVGRLLMRYAISKMLNTPSRALRFSRTEKGKPYLLSPIDKTSPRCDLSFNISHQGDYVIFAAERGRQVGVDVMKVEWPRNKPVTEFFNTMEPQLTSQEWNEVKKRTGDMGQLKTFLRFWCLKESLVKTLGTGIGFEVSRLNFKLRTPELSDKQVTTDTEVEIDDDLAPEWRFEETMVDDHCVAVAFQDTAKTDDNEKPGQATQFTVLDIQEVLAGCEPLTGNTPDQEYWEVFSSREEEPGVR
;
A
#
# COMPACT_ATOMS: atom_id res chain seq x y z
N MET A 1 -1.51 1.51 19.82
CA MET A 1 -2.77 0.85 20.25
C MET A 1 -3.48 0.42 18.98
N PHE A 2 -3.56 -0.87 18.66
CA PHE A 2 -4.29 -1.32 17.47
C PHE A 2 -5.79 -1.20 17.75
N THR A 3 -6.51 -0.41 16.96
CA THR A 3 -7.98 -0.43 17.05
C THR A 3 -8.47 -1.74 16.42
N SER A 4 -9.59 -2.27 16.89
CA SER A 4 -10.19 -3.47 16.30
C SER A 4 -10.82 -3.20 14.93
N ARG A 5 -10.96 -1.94 14.52
CA ARG A 5 -11.71 -1.52 13.33
C ARG A 5 -10.82 -1.30 12.12
N ASN A 6 -9.72 -0.58 12.28
CA ASN A 6 -8.83 -0.19 11.19
C ASN A 6 -7.35 -0.18 11.61
N ILE A 7 -6.48 -0.33 10.62
CA ILE A 7 -5.02 -0.30 10.79
C ILE A 7 -4.38 0.46 9.63
N ARG A 8 -3.36 1.27 9.94
CA ARG A 8 -2.48 1.96 8.99
C ARG A 8 -1.02 1.76 9.43
N LEU A 9 -0.25 1.00 8.68
CA LEU A 9 1.14 0.69 9.02
C LEU A 9 2.08 0.97 7.84
N ALA A 10 3.29 1.38 8.16
CA ALA A 10 4.35 1.59 7.18
C ALA A 10 5.65 0.95 7.70
N VAL A 11 6.48 0.44 6.78
CA VAL A 11 7.83 -0.04 7.09
C VAL A 11 8.78 0.50 6.03
N LYS A 12 9.91 1.07 6.47
CA LYS A 12 10.96 1.56 5.59
C LYS A 12 11.77 0.38 5.05
N SER A 13 11.29 -0.26 3.99
CA SER A 13 11.87 -1.49 3.42
C SER A 13 13.25 -1.26 2.80
N ARG A 14 13.51 -0.06 2.26
CA ARG A 14 14.78 0.22 1.56
C ARG A 14 15.97 0.26 2.51
N SER A 15 15.79 0.76 3.74
CA SER A 15 16.84 0.79 4.77
C SER A 15 17.11 -0.56 5.42
N TRP A 16 16.27 -1.57 5.17
CA TRP A 16 16.54 -2.91 5.67
C TRP A 16 17.71 -3.53 4.90
N ASN A 17 18.78 -3.87 5.63
CA ASN A 17 19.90 -4.64 5.13
C ASN A 17 19.94 -5.98 5.89
N PRO A 18 19.16 -6.99 5.47
CA PRO A 18 19.00 -8.20 6.25
C PRO A 18 20.31 -8.96 6.41
N THR A 19 20.54 -9.47 7.62
CA THR A 19 21.52 -10.55 7.81
C THR A 19 21.01 -11.84 7.15
N GLN A 20 21.93 -12.79 6.94
CA GLN A 20 21.56 -14.13 6.48
C GLN A 20 20.48 -14.79 7.36
N GLN A 21 20.60 -14.64 8.68
CA GLN A 21 19.65 -15.23 9.62
C GLN A 21 18.27 -14.57 9.49
N GLU A 22 18.22 -13.24 9.38
CA GLU A 22 16.97 -12.49 9.22
C GLU A 22 16.27 -12.81 7.90
N TRP A 23 17.00 -12.87 6.78
CA TRP A 23 16.41 -13.20 5.48
C TRP A 23 15.85 -14.63 5.45
N LYS A 24 16.59 -15.59 6.00
CA LYS A 24 16.13 -16.98 6.13
C LYS A 24 14.91 -17.07 7.04
N ARG A 25 14.93 -16.36 8.17
CA ARG A 25 13.79 -16.31 9.11
C ARG A 25 12.55 -15.70 8.46
N ALA A 26 12.71 -14.62 7.70
CA ALA A 26 11.66 -13.96 6.95
C ALA A 26 11.05 -14.89 5.90
N ALA A 27 11.90 -15.63 5.16
CA ALA A 27 11.46 -16.62 4.19
C ALA A 27 10.63 -17.75 4.83
N GLN A 28 10.90 -18.10 6.09
CA GLN A 28 10.09 -19.10 6.80
C GLN A 28 8.71 -18.58 7.20
N CYS A 29 8.52 -17.27 7.35
CA CYS A 29 7.24 -16.65 7.73
C CYS A 29 6.25 -16.49 6.59
N VAL A 30 6.69 -16.66 5.34
CA VAL A 30 5.85 -16.42 4.15
C VAL A 30 5.42 -17.75 3.51
N GLN A 31 4.26 -17.75 2.84
CA GLN A 31 3.77 -18.93 2.12
C GLN A 31 4.71 -19.26 0.96
N ILE A 32 4.80 -20.55 0.61
CA ILE A 32 5.79 -21.05 -0.35
C ILE A 32 5.66 -20.38 -1.71
N GLU A 33 4.42 -20.18 -2.18
CA GLU A 33 4.14 -19.49 -3.44
C GLU A 33 4.57 -18.02 -3.42
N GLU A 34 4.61 -17.38 -2.26
CA GLU A 34 5.12 -16.02 -2.11
C GLU A 34 6.64 -16.00 -2.00
N LYS A 35 7.25 -17.00 -1.34
CA LYS A 35 8.70 -17.21 -1.34
C LYS A 35 9.22 -17.39 -2.78
N ASP A 36 8.57 -18.21 -3.58
CA ASP A 36 8.92 -18.45 -4.98
C ASP A 36 8.79 -17.18 -5.82
N ARG A 37 7.74 -16.38 -5.60
CA ARG A 37 7.57 -15.08 -6.27
C ARG A 37 8.66 -14.09 -5.90
N ILE A 38 8.99 -13.98 -4.61
CA ILE A 38 10.07 -13.10 -4.13
C ILE A 38 11.43 -13.55 -4.69
N GLY A 39 11.63 -14.85 -4.80
CA GLY A 39 12.78 -15.48 -5.43
C GLY A 39 12.96 -15.13 -6.91
N LYS A 40 11.97 -14.55 -7.60
CA LYS A 40 12.07 -14.16 -9.03
C LYS A 40 12.48 -12.72 -9.26
N PHE A 41 12.52 -11.86 -8.23
CA PHE A 41 12.95 -10.47 -8.42
C PHE A 41 14.43 -10.38 -8.80
N VAL A 42 14.75 -9.49 -9.73
CA VAL A 42 16.13 -9.27 -10.19
C VAL A 42 16.95 -8.50 -9.14
N PHE A 43 16.36 -7.46 -8.55
CA PHE A 43 17.06 -6.57 -7.62
C PHE A 43 16.67 -6.81 -6.16
N LYS A 44 17.60 -6.56 -5.23
CA LYS A 44 17.35 -6.69 -3.80
C LYS A 44 16.24 -5.74 -3.34
N LYS A 45 16.20 -4.49 -3.81
CA LYS A 45 15.15 -3.53 -3.41
C LYS A 45 13.73 -4.07 -3.62
N ASP A 46 13.49 -4.76 -4.73
CA ASP A 46 12.15 -5.26 -5.07
C ASP A 46 11.83 -6.52 -4.25
N ALA A 47 12.82 -7.41 -4.08
CA ALA A 47 12.70 -8.57 -3.21
C ALA A 47 12.45 -8.17 -1.74
N LYS A 48 13.14 -7.15 -1.23
CA LYS A 48 12.95 -6.60 0.11
C LYS A 48 11.56 -6.03 0.28
N SER A 49 11.10 -5.15 -0.62
CA SER A 49 9.75 -4.58 -0.54
C SER A 49 8.66 -5.65 -0.61
N ALA A 50 8.82 -6.67 -1.46
CA ALA A 50 7.88 -7.78 -1.53
C ALA A 50 7.89 -8.64 -0.25
N MET A 51 9.06 -8.97 0.30
CA MET A 51 9.20 -9.70 1.56
C MET A 51 8.58 -8.95 2.73
N VAL A 52 8.99 -7.68 2.93
CA VAL A 52 8.44 -6.80 3.96
C VAL A 52 6.93 -6.70 3.82
N GLY A 53 6.40 -6.64 2.60
CA GLY A 53 4.95 -6.59 2.41
C GLY A 53 4.21 -7.85 2.88
N ARG A 54 4.77 -9.04 2.65
CA ARG A 54 4.17 -10.28 3.15
C ARG A 54 4.26 -10.40 4.66
N LEU A 55 5.37 -9.96 5.25
CA LEU A 55 5.54 -9.92 6.70
C LEU A 55 4.57 -8.92 7.34
N LEU A 56 4.49 -7.70 6.81
CA LEU A 56 3.63 -6.63 7.34
C LEU A 56 2.15 -7.02 7.28
N MET A 57 1.71 -7.61 6.18
CA MET A 57 0.34 -8.14 6.03
C MET A 57 0.04 -9.21 7.10
N ARG A 58 0.95 -10.16 7.31
CA ARG A 58 0.80 -11.21 8.33
C ARG A 58 0.79 -10.66 9.75
N TYR A 59 1.73 -9.77 10.06
CA TYR A 59 1.82 -9.08 11.34
C TYR A 59 0.53 -8.31 11.65
N ALA A 60 0.11 -7.43 10.74
CA ALA A 60 -1.05 -6.57 10.94
C ALA A 60 -2.33 -7.36 11.18
N ILE A 61 -2.59 -8.37 10.34
CA ILE A 61 -3.79 -9.20 10.43
C ILE A 61 -3.76 -10.10 11.66
N SER A 62 -2.59 -10.62 12.04
CA SER A 62 -2.42 -11.38 13.29
C SER A 62 -2.79 -10.54 14.50
N LYS A 63 -2.30 -9.29 14.57
CA LYS A 63 -2.62 -8.35 15.66
C LYS A 63 -4.09 -7.97 15.68
N MET A 64 -4.67 -7.68 14.53
CA MET A 64 -6.07 -7.25 14.45
C MET A 64 -7.07 -8.36 14.75
N LEU A 65 -6.77 -9.61 14.38
CA LEU A 65 -7.64 -10.77 14.59
C LEU A 65 -7.28 -11.55 15.86
N ASN A 66 -6.26 -11.11 16.61
CA ASN A 66 -5.70 -11.84 17.75
C ASN A 66 -5.44 -13.32 17.44
N THR A 67 -4.91 -13.59 16.25
CA THR A 67 -4.71 -14.95 15.71
C THR A 67 -3.22 -15.17 15.46
N PRO A 68 -2.64 -16.33 15.82
CA PRO A 68 -1.24 -16.65 15.51
C PRO A 68 -0.94 -16.43 14.03
N SER A 69 0.13 -15.70 13.73
CA SER A 69 0.47 -15.35 12.35
C SER A 69 0.59 -16.61 11.48
N ARG A 70 1.22 -17.68 11.99
CA ARG A 70 1.35 -18.96 11.28
C ARG A 70 0.03 -19.66 10.94
N ALA A 71 -1.08 -19.31 11.59
CA ALA A 71 -2.41 -19.87 11.29
C ALA A 71 -3.09 -19.14 10.13
N LEU A 72 -2.69 -17.91 9.81
CA LEU A 72 -3.25 -17.15 8.70
C LEU A 72 -2.91 -17.82 7.37
N ARG A 73 -3.89 -17.87 6.47
CA ARG A 73 -3.74 -18.38 5.10
C ARG A 73 -4.27 -17.34 4.12
N PHE A 74 -3.43 -17.00 3.17
CA PHE A 74 -3.74 -16.01 2.14
C PHE A 74 -3.89 -16.69 0.79
N SER A 75 -4.74 -16.11 -0.03
CA SER A 75 -4.84 -16.42 -1.46
C SER A 75 -4.88 -15.11 -2.24
N ARG A 76 -4.99 -15.20 -3.56
CA ARG A 76 -5.10 -14.03 -4.44
C ARG A 76 -6.29 -14.17 -5.36
N THR A 77 -6.92 -13.05 -5.65
CA THR A 77 -7.90 -12.95 -6.73
C THR A 77 -7.22 -13.20 -8.08
N GLU A 78 -8.02 -13.40 -9.13
CA GLU A 78 -7.52 -13.54 -10.51
C GLU A 78 -6.63 -12.36 -10.95
N LYS A 79 -6.93 -11.17 -10.44
CA LYS A 79 -6.18 -9.93 -10.69
C LYS A 79 -5.02 -9.71 -9.72
N GLY A 80 -4.73 -10.69 -8.86
CA GLY A 80 -3.58 -10.69 -7.97
C GLY A 80 -3.76 -9.98 -6.63
N LYS A 81 -4.92 -9.37 -6.34
CA LYS A 81 -5.20 -8.76 -5.02
C LYS A 81 -5.20 -9.85 -3.93
N PRO A 82 -4.33 -9.76 -2.90
CA PRO A 82 -4.31 -10.74 -1.81
C PRO A 82 -5.57 -10.62 -0.94
N TYR A 83 -6.05 -11.76 -0.44
CA TYR A 83 -7.15 -11.83 0.52
C TYR A 83 -6.92 -12.95 1.54
N LEU A 84 -7.57 -12.86 2.69
CA LEU A 84 -7.48 -13.84 3.77
C LEU A 84 -8.51 -14.96 3.53
N LEU A 85 -8.07 -16.23 3.58
CA LEU A 85 -8.97 -17.39 3.48
C LEU A 85 -9.75 -17.56 4.80
N SER A 86 -11.07 -17.77 4.67
CA SER A 86 -11.99 -18.07 5.78
C SER A 86 -12.48 -19.52 5.66
N PRO A 87 -12.72 -20.26 6.76
CA PRO A 87 -12.60 -19.82 8.16
C PRO A 87 -11.20 -19.99 8.74
N ILE A 88 -10.80 -19.06 9.61
CA ILE A 88 -9.62 -19.21 10.47
C ILE A 88 -9.87 -20.35 11.49
N ASP A 89 -11.13 -20.50 11.92
CA ASP A 89 -11.68 -21.69 12.60
C ASP A 89 -13.20 -21.80 12.35
N LYS A 90 -13.80 -22.96 12.66
CA LYS A 90 -15.25 -23.22 12.46
C LYS A 90 -16.17 -22.35 13.32
N THR A 91 -15.63 -21.63 14.30
CA THR A 91 -16.35 -20.81 15.27
C THR A 91 -16.28 -19.31 14.94
N SER A 92 -15.40 -18.92 14.02
CA SER A 92 -15.17 -17.54 13.64
C SER A 92 -16.26 -17.10 12.66
N PRO A 93 -16.96 -15.98 12.93
CA PRO A 93 -17.83 -15.38 11.92
C PRO A 93 -17.02 -15.09 10.64
N ARG A 94 -17.70 -15.05 9.48
CA ARG A 94 -17.04 -14.66 8.22
C ARG A 94 -16.27 -13.36 8.45
N CYS A 95 -14.98 -13.39 8.15
CA CYS A 95 -14.09 -12.27 8.44
C CYS A 95 -14.44 -11.12 7.49
N ASP A 96 -15.15 -10.12 8.01
CA ASP A 96 -15.52 -8.89 7.29
C ASP A 96 -14.32 -7.93 7.22
N LEU A 97 -13.20 -8.43 6.70
CA LEU A 97 -11.92 -7.76 6.70
C LEU A 97 -11.45 -7.54 5.26
N SER A 98 -11.29 -6.27 4.88
CA SER A 98 -10.58 -5.88 3.67
C SER A 98 -9.21 -5.31 4.03
N PHE A 99 -8.21 -5.59 3.20
CA PHE A 99 -6.89 -5.01 3.35
C PHE A 99 -6.24 -4.77 1.99
N ASN A 100 -5.28 -3.85 1.99
CA ASN A 100 -4.48 -3.55 0.83
C ASN A 100 -3.06 -3.20 1.22
N ILE A 101 -2.15 -3.37 0.27
CA ILE A 101 -0.73 -3.14 0.46
C ILE A 101 -0.15 -2.48 -0.78
N SER A 102 0.70 -1.49 -0.59
CA SER A 102 1.46 -0.83 -1.66
C SER A 102 2.91 -0.64 -1.24
N HIS A 103 3.79 -0.49 -2.22
CA HIS A 103 5.18 -0.17 -1.97
C HIS A 103 5.76 0.67 -3.11
N GLN A 104 6.46 1.73 -2.75
CA GLN A 104 7.20 2.56 -3.71
C GLN A 104 8.28 3.33 -2.99
N GLY A 105 9.41 3.53 -3.67
CA GLY A 105 10.56 4.18 -3.08
C GLY A 105 11.06 3.39 -1.88
N ASP A 106 10.94 3.99 -0.69
CA ASP A 106 11.55 3.49 0.53
C ASP A 106 10.58 2.75 1.44
N TYR A 107 9.28 2.84 1.16
CA TYR A 107 8.23 2.35 2.06
C TYR A 107 7.41 1.23 1.43
N VAL A 108 7.04 0.30 2.31
CA VAL A 108 5.90 -0.60 2.14
C VAL A 108 4.84 -0.14 3.12
N ILE A 109 3.63 0.09 2.63
CA ILE A 109 2.49 0.55 3.44
C ILE A 109 1.34 -0.44 3.38
N PHE A 110 0.60 -0.54 4.48
CA PHE A 110 -0.50 -1.45 4.66
C PHE A 110 -1.69 -0.72 5.27
N ALA A 111 -2.88 -0.96 4.71
CA ALA A 111 -4.15 -0.50 5.26
C ALA A 111 -5.11 -1.67 5.39
N ALA A 112 -5.88 -1.68 6.48
CA ALA A 112 -6.96 -2.63 6.67
C ALA A 112 -8.19 -1.96 7.30
N GLU A 113 -9.36 -2.46 6.91
CA GLU A 113 -10.68 -2.03 7.37
C GLU A 113 -11.56 -3.23 7.67
N ARG A 114 -12.32 -3.14 8.77
CA ARG A 114 -13.45 -4.04 9.03
C ARG A 114 -14.75 -3.42 8.55
N GLY A 115 -15.55 -4.17 7.79
CA GLY A 115 -16.86 -3.73 7.30
C GLY A 115 -16.85 -2.79 6.10
N ARG A 116 -15.67 -2.50 5.54
CA ARG A 116 -15.52 -1.65 4.35
C ARG A 116 -14.45 -2.23 3.43
N GLN A 117 -14.56 -1.93 2.14
CA GLN A 117 -13.46 -2.17 1.21
C GLN A 117 -12.39 -1.10 1.38
N VAL A 118 -11.12 -1.48 1.27
CA VAL A 118 -9.99 -0.56 1.35
C VAL A 118 -8.97 -0.80 0.24
N GLY A 119 -8.36 0.28 -0.21
CA GLY A 119 -7.23 0.32 -1.12
C GLY A 119 -6.24 1.37 -0.63
N VAL A 120 -4.95 1.13 -0.86
CA VAL A 120 -3.91 2.02 -0.41
C VAL A 120 -2.84 2.15 -1.47
N ASP A 121 -2.31 3.35 -1.65
CA ASP A 121 -1.19 3.60 -2.52
C ASP A 121 -0.17 4.57 -1.91
N VAL A 122 1.06 4.50 -2.43
CA VAL A 122 2.19 5.34 -2.00
C VAL A 122 3.00 5.77 -3.20
N MET A 123 3.37 7.05 -3.25
CA MET A 123 4.21 7.64 -4.28
C MET A 123 5.38 8.37 -3.66
N LYS A 124 6.61 7.99 -4.02
CA LYS A 124 7.80 8.75 -3.63
C LYS A 124 7.87 10.04 -4.45
N VAL A 125 8.04 11.17 -3.78
CA VAL A 125 8.28 12.45 -4.45
C VAL A 125 9.74 12.55 -4.87
N GLU A 126 10.06 12.02 -6.04
CA GLU A 126 11.39 12.08 -6.63
C GLU A 126 11.36 12.52 -8.09
N TRP A 127 12.44 13.17 -8.54
CA TRP A 127 12.56 13.57 -9.93
C TRP A 127 12.55 12.35 -10.87
N PRO A 128 11.90 12.44 -12.05
CA PRO A 128 11.99 11.39 -13.06
C PRO A 128 13.46 11.17 -13.46
N ARG A 129 13.93 9.92 -13.43
CA ARG A 129 15.36 9.60 -13.54
C ARG A 129 16.00 10.00 -14.88
N ASN A 130 15.24 9.92 -15.98
CA ASN A 130 15.80 9.98 -17.34
C ASN A 130 15.11 10.99 -18.26
N LYS A 131 14.30 11.90 -17.71
CA LYS A 131 13.61 12.92 -18.53
C LYS A 131 13.22 14.15 -17.73
N PRO A 132 13.10 15.32 -18.36
CA PRO A 132 12.53 16.50 -17.74
C PRO A 132 11.08 16.26 -17.28
N VAL A 133 10.63 17.00 -16.26
CA VAL A 133 9.26 16.89 -15.74
C VAL A 133 8.21 17.18 -16.82
N THR A 134 8.49 18.11 -17.74
CA THR A 134 7.60 18.43 -18.86
C THR A 134 7.36 17.22 -19.79
N GLU A 135 8.42 16.48 -20.12
CA GLU A 135 8.30 15.27 -20.96
C GLU A 135 7.61 14.12 -20.20
N PHE A 136 7.88 14.01 -18.89
CA PHE A 136 7.15 13.09 -18.03
C PHE A 136 5.65 13.39 -18.03
N PHE A 137 5.25 14.65 -17.86
CA PHE A 137 3.83 15.05 -17.90
C PHE A 137 3.18 14.79 -19.25
N ASN A 138 3.87 15.02 -20.37
CA ASN A 138 3.33 14.68 -21.69
C ASN A 138 3.05 13.17 -21.83
N THR A 139 3.87 12.33 -21.21
CA THR A 139 3.66 10.86 -21.20
C THR A 139 2.45 10.47 -20.33
N MET A 140 2.21 11.22 -19.25
CA MET A 140 1.15 10.93 -18.28
C MET A 140 -0.14 11.71 -18.55
N GLU A 141 -0.21 12.52 -19.61
CA GLU A 141 -1.36 13.39 -19.92
C GLU A 141 -2.72 12.66 -19.85
N PRO A 142 -2.87 11.43 -20.41
CA PRO A 142 -4.16 10.73 -20.41
C PRO A 142 -4.61 10.22 -19.02
N GLN A 143 -3.75 10.31 -18.00
CA GLN A 143 -3.99 9.74 -16.68
C GLN A 143 -4.75 10.68 -15.74
N LEU A 144 -4.72 11.99 -16.01
CA LEU A 144 -5.44 12.99 -15.24
C LEU A 144 -6.48 13.70 -16.11
N THR A 145 -7.54 14.21 -15.50
CA THR A 145 -8.53 15.04 -16.19
C THR A 145 -7.95 16.42 -16.49
N SER A 146 -8.59 17.17 -17.39
CA SER A 146 -8.21 18.57 -17.64
C SER A 146 -8.31 19.44 -16.39
N GLN A 147 -9.24 19.14 -15.47
CA GLN A 147 -9.40 19.87 -14.21
C GLN A 147 -8.23 19.58 -13.25
N GLU A 148 -7.86 18.31 -13.09
CA GLU A 148 -6.71 17.89 -12.29
C GLU A 148 -5.40 18.48 -12.85
N TRP A 149 -5.23 18.48 -14.18
CA TRP A 149 -4.08 19.14 -14.83
C TRP A 149 -4.03 20.65 -14.59
N ASN A 150 -5.18 21.32 -14.49
CA ASN A 150 -5.21 22.74 -14.12
C ASN A 150 -4.72 22.94 -12.68
N GLU A 151 -5.09 22.07 -11.73
CA GLU A 151 -4.57 22.12 -10.36
C GLU A 151 -3.07 21.85 -10.29
N VAL A 152 -2.56 20.91 -11.10
CA VAL A 152 -1.11 20.69 -11.23
C VAL A 152 -0.41 21.95 -11.73
N LYS A 153 -0.88 22.55 -12.83
CA LYS A 153 -0.25 23.71 -13.48
C LYS A 153 -0.33 25.00 -12.65
N LYS A 154 -1.27 25.11 -11.70
CA LYS A 154 -1.36 26.24 -10.75
C LYS A 154 -0.17 26.28 -9.78
N ARG A 155 0.56 25.19 -9.60
CA ARG A 155 1.68 25.13 -8.65
C ARG A 155 2.93 25.77 -9.19
N THR A 156 3.64 26.48 -8.32
CA THR A 156 4.90 27.13 -8.62
C THR A 156 6.04 26.11 -8.72
N GLY A 157 6.71 26.09 -9.88
CA GLY A 157 7.90 25.28 -10.13
C GLY A 157 7.63 23.78 -10.31
N ASP A 158 8.51 23.12 -11.08
CA ASP A 158 8.35 21.72 -11.48
C ASP A 158 8.16 20.76 -10.31
N MET A 159 8.83 21.00 -9.18
CA MET A 159 8.68 20.15 -7.98
C MET A 159 7.29 20.29 -7.34
N GLY A 160 6.72 21.49 -7.31
CA GLY A 160 5.35 21.69 -6.80
C GLY A 160 4.30 21.04 -7.70
N GLN A 161 4.51 21.14 -9.02
CA GLN A 161 3.67 20.47 -10.01
C GLN A 161 3.78 18.94 -9.89
N LEU A 162 5.01 18.41 -9.80
CA LEU A 162 5.27 16.98 -9.67
C LEU A 162 4.65 16.39 -8.40
N LYS A 163 4.78 17.08 -7.25
CA LYS A 163 4.10 16.71 -6.00
C LYS A 163 2.60 16.57 -6.17
N THR A 164 1.96 17.55 -6.82
CA THR A 164 0.51 17.55 -7.03
C THR A 164 0.08 16.47 -8.01
N PHE A 165 0.85 16.26 -9.08
CA PHE A 165 0.63 15.16 -10.02
C PHE A 165 0.69 13.80 -9.30
N LEU A 166 1.75 13.55 -8.52
CA LEU A 166 1.93 12.30 -7.80
C LEU A 166 0.84 12.07 -6.75
N ARG A 167 0.34 13.14 -6.11
CA ARG A 167 -0.81 13.07 -5.20
C ARG A 167 -2.07 12.60 -5.91
N PHE A 168 -2.44 13.19 -7.05
CA PHE A 168 -3.59 12.73 -7.84
C PHE A 168 -3.42 11.28 -8.31
N TRP A 169 -2.22 10.93 -8.77
CA TRP A 169 -1.93 9.56 -9.19
C TRP A 169 -2.09 8.56 -8.04
N CYS A 170 -1.60 8.91 -6.84
CA CYS A 170 -1.74 8.11 -5.64
C CYS A 170 -3.21 7.91 -5.24
N LEU A 171 -4.03 8.97 -5.29
CA LEU A 171 -5.48 8.91 -5.06
C LEU A 171 -6.18 7.94 -6.03
N LYS A 172 -5.93 8.09 -7.34
CA LYS A 172 -6.50 7.22 -8.38
C LYS A 172 -6.13 5.76 -8.16
N GLU A 173 -4.84 5.48 -7.94
CA GLU A 173 -4.36 4.12 -7.67
C GLU A 173 -4.96 3.52 -6.38
N SER A 174 -5.13 4.32 -5.32
CA SER A 174 -5.77 3.85 -4.08
C SER A 174 -7.23 3.44 -4.31
N LEU A 175 -7.98 4.20 -5.11
CA LEU A 175 -9.37 3.87 -5.49
C LEU A 175 -9.41 2.62 -6.36
N VAL A 176 -8.60 2.54 -7.41
CA VAL A 176 -8.53 1.37 -8.31
C VAL A 176 -8.16 0.10 -7.53
N LYS A 177 -7.23 0.19 -6.57
CA LYS A 177 -6.88 -0.92 -5.67
C LYS A 177 -8.01 -1.31 -4.73
N THR A 178 -8.86 -0.36 -4.34
CA THR A 178 -10.08 -0.65 -3.57
C THR A 178 -11.03 -1.50 -4.40
N LEU A 179 -11.33 -1.05 -5.62
CA LEU A 179 -12.19 -1.76 -6.58
C LEU A 179 -11.64 -3.13 -7.00
N GLY A 180 -10.31 -3.31 -7.00
CA GLY A 180 -9.66 -4.56 -7.39
C GLY A 180 -9.73 -4.82 -8.90
N THR A 181 -9.94 -3.78 -9.71
CA THR A 181 -10.10 -3.87 -11.18
C THR A 181 -8.77 -4.04 -11.93
N GLY A 182 -7.64 -3.71 -11.31
CA GLY A 182 -6.31 -3.82 -11.93
C GLY A 182 -6.08 -2.76 -13.02
N ILE A 183 -5.12 -3.02 -13.91
CA ILE A 183 -4.61 -2.06 -14.93
C ILE A 183 -5.68 -1.62 -15.94
N GLY A 184 -6.78 -2.38 -16.09
CA GLY A 184 -7.82 -2.09 -17.08
C GLY A 184 -8.86 -1.04 -16.65
N PHE A 185 -8.67 -0.35 -15.53
CA PHE A 185 -9.58 0.72 -15.11
C PHE A 185 -9.21 2.04 -15.80
N GLU A 186 -10.17 2.67 -16.46
CA GLU A 186 -10.00 3.97 -17.09
C GLU A 186 -9.98 5.07 -16.03
N VAL A 187 -8.79 5.37 -15.50
CA VAL A 187 -8.57 6.39 -14.46
C VAL A 187 -8.93 7.82 -14.90
N SER A 188 -9.09 8.04 -16.21
CA SER A 188 -9.62 9.28 -16.79
C SER A 188 -11.07 9.55 -16.41
N ARG A 189 -11.83 8.53 -15.97
CA ARG A 189 -13.20 8.68 -15.45
C ARG A 189 -13.28 9.27 -14.04
N LEU A 190 -12.15 9.30 -13.33
CA LEU A 190 -12.06 9.81 -11.96
C LEU A 190 -11.61 11.27 -12.00
N ASN A 191 -12.33 12.16 -11.32
CA ASN A 191 -11.93 13.55 -11.16
C ASN A 191 -11.86 13.91 -9.67
N PHE A 192 -10.65 14.07 -9.15
CA PHE A 192 -10.44 14.41 -7.74
C PHE A 192 -10.44 15.91 -7.50
N LYS A 193 -11.06 16.34 -6.40
CA LYS A 193 -11.09 17.72 -5.94
C LYS A 193 -10.33 17.85 -4.63
N LEU A 194 -9.18 18.51 -4.68
CA LEU A 194 -8.33 18.76 -3.52
C LEU A 194 -8.78 20.05 -2.83
N ARG A 195 -9.29 19.95 -1.59
CA ARG A 195 -9.62 21.13 -0.78
C ARG A 195 -8.42 21.62 0.01
N THR A 196 -7.69 20.71 0.64
CA THR A 196 -6.39 21.01 1.25
C THR A 196 -5.30 21.06 0.17
N PRO A 197 -4.59 22.18 -0.01
CA PRO A 197 -3.66 22.37 -1.14
C PRO A 197 -2.37 21.55 -1.03
N GLU A 198 -1.86 21.36 0.18
CA GLU A 198 -0.59 20.67 0.44
C GLU A 198 -0.76 19.68 1.59
N LEU A 199 -0.14 18.52 1.43
CA LEU A 199 -0.07 17.51 2.48
C LEU A 199 1.12 17.78 3.39
N SER A 200 0.99 17.42 4.67
CA SER A 200 2.05 17.51 5.66
C SER A 200 2.29 16.15 6.32
N ASP A 201 3.49 15.98 6.86
CA ASP A 201 3.82 14.84 7.71
C ASP A 201 3.00 14.93 9.01
N LYS A 202 2.55 13.79 9.53
CA LYS A 202 1.77 13.64 10.78
C LYS A 202 0.38 14.28 10.77
N GLN A 203 -0.10 14.80 9.65
CA GLN A 203 -1.49 15.23 9.49
C GLN A 203 -2.20 14.35 8.47
N VAL A 204 -3.41 13.92 8.81
CA VAL A 204 -4.27 13.18 7.87
C VAL A 204 -5.29 14.16 7.30
N THR A 205 -5.25 14.32 5.99
CA THR A 205 -6.21 15.09 5.20
C THR A 205 -7.36 14.17 4.79
N THR A 206 -8.59 14.64 4.93
CA THR A 206 -9.82 13.84 4.68
C THR A 206 -10.89 14.60 3.90
N ASP A 207 -10.52 15.73 3.31
CA ASP A 207 -11.42 16.67 2.64
C ASP A 207 -11.42 16.54 1.11
N THR A 208 -10.70 15.56 0.57
CA THR A 208 -10.68 15.26 -0.86
C THR A 208 -11.95 14.54 -1.29
N GLU A 209 -12.53 15.00 -2.39
CA GLU A 209 -13.75 14.46 -3.00
C GLU A 209 -13.42 13.88 -4.38
N VAL A 210 -14.25 12.96 -4.86
CA VAL A 210 -14.10 12.38 -6.20
C VAL A 210 -15.44 12.44 -6.96
N GLU A 211 -15.35 12.77 -8.24
CA GLU A 211 -16.42 12.55 -9.21
C GLU A 211 -16.05 11.36 -10.09
N ILE A 212 -17.04 10.51 -10.41
CA ILE A 212 -16.90 9.37 -11.30
C ILE A 212 -17.89 9.56 -12.43
N ASP A 213 -17.40 9.68 -13.66
CA ASP A 213 -18.22 10.02 -14.83
C ASP A 213 -19.04 11.32 -14.64
N ASP A 214 -18.38 12.36 -14.12
CA ASP A 214 -18.95 13.67 -13.81
C ASP A 214 -19.99 13.72 -12.67
N ASP A 215 -20.33 12.58 -12.05
CA ASP A 215 -21.20 12.51 -10.88
C ASP A 215 -20.38 12.48 -9.58
N LEU A 216 -20.75 13.31 -8.60
CA LEU A 216 -20.15 13.27 -7.27
C LEU A 216 -20.39 11.90 -6.62
N ALA A 217 -19.34 11.27 -6.12
CA ALA A 217 -19.40 9.96 -5.47
C ALA A 217 -19.14 10.09 -3.95
N PRO A 218 -20.12 10.58 -3.17
CA PRO A 218 -19.96 10.90 -1.74
C PRO A 218 -19.75 9.68 -0.85
N GLU A 219 -20.00 8.48 -1.36
CA GLU A 219 -19.74 7.22 -0.68
C GLU A 219 -18.25 6.88 -0.60
N TRP A 220 -17.40 7.54 -1.40
CA TRP A 220 -15.95 7.39 -1.34
C TRP A 220 -15.33 8.36 -0.34
N ARG A 221 -14.44 7.82 0.47
CA ARG A 221 -13.62 8.57 1.43
C ARG A 221 -12.15 8.33 1.16
N PHE A 222 -11.37 9.37 1.44
CA PHE A 222 -9.93 9.36 1.25
C PHE A 222 -9.24 9.85 2.52
N GLU A 223 -8.19 9.14 2.93
CA GLU A 223 -7.22 9.63 3.91
C GLU A 223 -5.89 9.83 3.19
N GLU A 224 -5.38 11.05 3.24
CA GLU A 224 -4.11 11.42 2.61
C GLU A 224 -3.11 11.94 3.65
N THR A 225 -1.84 11.57 3.52
CA THR A 225 -0.79 12.06 4.41
C THR A 225 0.58 11.98 3.73
N MET A 226 1.56 12.72 4.26
CA MET A 226 2.96 12.47 3.93
C MET A 226 3.57 11.53 4.97
N VAL A 227 4.35 10.55 4.51
CA VAL A 227 5.27 9.77 5.34
C VAL A 227 6.67 10.06 4.81
N ASP A 228 7.45 10.86 5.55
CA ASP A 228 8.70 11.46 5.05
C ASP A 228 8.48 12.17 3.69
N ASP A 229 9.10 11.69 2.61
CA ASP A 229 9.01 12.19 1.23
C ASP A 229 8.05 11.37 0.35
N HIS A 230 7.17 10.58 0.98
CA HIS A 230 6.18 9.74 0.31
C HIS A 230 4.77 10.24 0.54
N CYS A 231 4.05 10.55 -0.54
CA CYS A 231 2.62 10.80 -0.49
C CYS A 231 1.89 9.46 -0.37
N VAL A 232 0.95 9.36 0.56
CA VAL A 232 0.14 8.16 0.80
C VAL A 232 -1.34 8.51 0.69
N ALA A 233 -2.10 7.67 -0.01
CA ALA A 233 -3.55 7.76 -0.11
C ALA A 233 -4.20 6.43 0.28
N VAL A 234 -5.20 6.47 1.14
CA VAL A 234 -6.08 5.34 1.47
C VAL A 234 -7.47 5.69 0.95
N ALA A 235 -8.04 4.83 0.12
CA ALA A 235 -9.42 4.93 -0.32
C ALA A 235 -10.25 3.85 0.36
N PHE A 236 -11.45 4.21 0.80
CA PHE A 236 -12.45 3.27 1.31
C PHE A 236 -13.85 3.77 0.99
N GLN A 237 -14.77 2.82 0.85
CA GLN A 237 -16.16 3.11 0.54
C GLN A 237 -17.01 2.95 1.80
N ASP A 238 -17.74 4.00 2.17
CA ASP A 238 -18.77 3.92 3.20
C ASP A 238 -19.95 3.16 2.62
N THR A 239 -20.33 2.03 3.24
CA THR A 239 -21.55 1.33 2.84
C THR A 239 -22.72 1.90 3.61
N ALA A 240 -23.90 2.01 2.98
CA ALA A 240 -25.14 2.46 3.63
C ALA A 240 -25.61 1.61 4.83
N LYS A 241 -24.82 0.61 5.26
CA LYS A 241 -25.02 -0.22 6.45
C LYS A 241 -24.19 0.21 7.66
N THR A 242 -23.36 1.25 7.55
CA THR A 242 -22.79 1.89 8.75
C THR A 242 -23.93 2.56 9.50
N ASP A 243 -24.23 2.08 10.70
CA ASP A 243 -25.24 2.66 11.60
C ASP A 243 -25.15 4.19 11.57
N ASP A 244 -26.27 4.89 11.29
CA ASP A 244 -26.33 6.36 11.25
C ASP A 244 -25.90 7.03 12.59
N ASN A 245 -25.72 6.23 13.64
CA ASN A 245 -25.20 6.65 14.95
C ASN A 245 -23.67 6.55 15.08
N GLU A 246 -22.95 5.98 14.10
CA GLU A 246 -21.50 5.96 14.10
C GLU A 246 -20.97 7.33 13.63
N LYS A 247 -20.40 8.09 14.55
CA LYS A 247 -19.61 9.28 14.19
C LYS A 247 -18.58 8.88 13.12
N PRO A 248 -18.33 9.72 12.10
CA PRO A 248 -17.24 9.49 11.16
C PRO A 248 -15.97 9.19 11.97
N GLY A 249 -15.38 8.01 11.70
CA GLY A 249 -14.22 7.55 12.44
C GLY A 249 -13.12 8.60 12.37
N GLN A 250 -12.43 8.84 13.48
CA GLN A 250 -11.28 9.73 13.50
C GLN A 250 -10.25 9.24 12.48
N ALA A 251 -9.73 10.15 11.67
CA ALA A 251 -8.74 9.85 10.66
C ALA A 251 -7.54 9.10 11.26
N THR A 252 -7.10 8.03 10.61
CA THR A 252 -6.09 7.11 11.17
C THR A 252 -4.70 7.44 10.65
N GLN A 253 -3.77 7.81 11.54
CA GLN A 253 -2.37 8.05 11.17
C GLN A 253 -1.63 6.74 10.89
N PHE A 254 -0.70 6.78 9.93
CA PHE A 254 0.24 5.68 9.71
C PHE A 254 1.21 5.55 10.89
N THR A 255 1.32 4.34 11.42
CA THR A 255 2.40 4.00 12.36
C THR A 255 3.55 3.40 11.58
N VAL A 256 4.72 4.05 11.61
CA VAL A 256 5.96 3.51 11.03
C VAL A 256 6.57 2.51 12.00
N LEU A 257 6.75 1.28 11.56
CA LEU A 257 7.32 0.18 12.35
C LEU A 257 8.74 -0.14 11.93
N ASP A 258 9.53 -0.61 12.90
CA ASP A 258 10.80 -1.27 12.63
C ASP A 258 10.54 -2.65 12.01
N ILE A 259 11.29 -3.01 10.96
CA ILE A 259 11.19 -4.34 10.35
C ILE A 259 11.51 -5.47 11.34
N GLN A 260 12.36 -5.24 12.33
CA GLN A 260 12.68 -6.20 13.38
C GLN A 260 11.46 -6.49 14.25
N GLU A 261 10.64 -5.47 14.56
CA GLU A 261 9.38 -5.66 15.29
C GLU A 261 8.42 -6.54 14.48
N VAL A 262 8.28 -6.25 13.19
CA VAL A 262 7.41 -7.00 12.27
C VAL A 262 7.89 -8.45 12.14
N LEU A 263 9.20 -8.67 11.98
CA LEU A 263 9.80 -10.00 11.86
C LEU A 263 9.66 -10.80 13.15
N ALA A 264 9.91 -10.19 14.31
CA ALA A 264 9.72 -10.83 15.61
C ALA A 264 8.26 -11.22 15.88
N GLY A 265 7.31 -10.42 15.36
CA GLY A 265 5.88 -10.70 15.44
C GLY A 265 5.36 -11.77 14.45
N CYS A 266 6.21 -12.28 13.55
CA CYS A 266 5.82 -13.30 12.57
C CYS A 266 6.40 -14.68 12.93
N GLU A 267 5.57 -15.71 13.01
CA GLU A 267 5.96 -17.09 13.30
C GLU A 267 6.33 -17.85 12.00
N PRO A 268 7.32 -18.78 12.04
CA PRO A 268 7.60 -19.64 10.91
C PRO A 268 6.38 -20.50 10.55
N LEU A 269 6.16 -20.74 9.26
CA LEU A 269 5.15 -21.69 8.80
C LEU A 269 5.65 -23.13 8.93
N THR A 270 4.74 -24.04 9.28
CA THR A 270 5.03 -25.47 9.37
C THR A 270 5.57 -25.99 8.04
N GLY A 271 6.70 -26.68 8.08
CA GLY A 271 7.37 -27.22 6.88
C GLY A 271 8.38 -26.27 6.22
N ASN A 272 8.40 -24.98 6.60
CA ASN A 272 9.40 -24.05 6.08
C ASN A 272 10.70 -24.14 6.91
N THR A 273 11.74 -24.75 6.35
CA THR A 273 13.07 -24.82 6.94
C THR A 273 13.96 -23.66 6.49
N PRO A 274 15.03 -23.32 7.24
CA PRO A 274 15.97 -22.29 6.81
C PRO A 274 16.67 -22.70 5.52
N ASP A 275 16.52 -21.90 4.48
CA ASP A 275 17.01 -22.21 3.14
C ASP A 275 18.30 -21.45 2.83
N GLN A 276 19.40 -22.18 2.62
CA GLN A 276 20.71 -21.59 2.37
C GLN A 276 20.83 -21.03 0.94
N GLU A 277 20.33 -21.77 -0.04
CA GLU A 277 20.36 -21.37 -1.45
C GLU A 277 19.53 -20.10 -1.65
N TYR A 278 18.38 -19.99 -0.99
CA TYR A 278 17.54 -18.79 -1.05
C TYR A 278 18.26 -17.52 -0.54
N TRP A 279 19.15 -17.66 0.44
CA TRP A 279 20.01 -16.55 0.86
C TRP A 279 21.09 -16.24 -0.17
N GLU A 280 21.80 -17.25 -0.66
CA GLU A 280 22.89 -17.07 -1.63
C GLU A 280 22.39 -16.37 -2.89
N VAL A 281 21.24 -16.81 -3.42
CA VAL A 281 20.55 -16.20 -4.55
C VAL A 281 20.12 -14.75 -4.27
N PHE A 282 19.66 -14.42 -3.07
CA PHE A 282 19.32 -13.03 -2.73
C PHE A 282 20.58 -12.16 -2.58
N SER A 283 21.59 -12.68 -1.88
CA SER A 283 22.81 -11.96 -1.53
C SER A 283 23.67 -11.60 -2.74
N SER A 284 23.61 -12.40 -3.81
CA SER A 284 24.34 -12.18 -5.06
C SER A 284 23.73 -11.11 -5.97
N ARG A 285 22.49 -10.68 -5.71
CA ARG A 285 21.80 -9.66 -6.52
C ARG A 285 22.36 -8.27 -6.29
N GLU A 286 22.24 -7.44 -7.32
CA GLU A 286 22.45 -6.00 -7.21
C GLU A 286 21.32 -5.34 -6.41
N GLU A 287 21.63 -4.22 -5.74
CA GLU A 287 20.66 -3.51 -4.92
C GLU A 287 19.54 -2.89 -5.76
N GLU A 288 19.92 -2.28 -6.89
CA GLU A 288 19.04 -1.61 -7.83
C GLU A 288 19.68 -1.55 -9.23
N PRO A 289 18.92 -1.22 -10.29
CA PRO A 289 19.50 -1.05 -11.63
C PRO A 289 20.64 -0.04 -11.60
N GLY A 290 21.81 -0.43 -12.09
CA GLY A 290 22.93 0.49 -12.28
C GLY A 290 22.53 1.68 -13.14
N VAL A 291 23.03 2.87 -12.78
CA VAL A 291 22.90 4.08 -13.61
C VAL A 291 23.64 3.81 -14.92
N ARG A 292 22.92 3.75 -16.03
CA ARG A 292 23.49 3.88 -17.37
C ARG A 292 23.41 5.32 -17.80
#